data_AF-A0A5N6W6A2-F1
#
_entry.id   AF-A0A5N6W6A2-F1
#
_cell.length_a   1.000
_cell.length_b   1.000
_cell.length_c   1.000
_cell.angle_alpha   90.00
_cell.angle_beta   90.00
_cell.angle_gamma   90.00
#
_symmetry.space_group_name_H-M   'P 1'
#
loop_
_entity.id
_entity.type
_entity.pdbx_description
1 polymer ?
#
loop_
_entity_poly.entity_id
_entity_poly.type
_entity_poly.pdbx_seq_one_letter_code
_entity_poly.pdbx_strand_id
1 'polypeptide(L)'
;MLLPIQSRPISSLQALYRSWRSHAGATDPARAEKPLHERLDEVVRHTWYLGFTSFGGPPVHFQIFHARFVEQEKWVDEQTYQELFAICQGLPGPGSTKMLFCLTLLHAGFIPAILAFVLWCLPGAVGMYVLSLGVQQIDETLPAAVYALLSGLNASTVGIVALAAVQLAEKAIRDKIARILVIFGACAGLCYSALWYFPVLMVAGGVATALWDGWVYQQVLRAKMAWKNRNRQPEPEGDEPGSAGRESSSMQSPGQGARTEMLRMRKSGAEASPPNSTNIQAPEGGETAPAREHIIRIRVGAAILIFFFASFIAILVTRAKLSAPPLSLELFANMYLAGTVIFGGGPVVIPLLRSYVVDPGWVSSRDFLIGLAIIQAFPGPNFNFAVFLGALAVRTTSYPTVFGAFLGGLGIFVPGITLAVAIQSFWRVLRKQKYIVDFLRGVNASAVGLVFTAVYRLWEIGYLTPQDRDGQSLAKEPWWVVIAAVTYAQSAWFKVPPAVAIVLGAVLGLCWYEVVSPAW
;
A
#
# COMPACT_ATOMS: atom_id res chain seq x y z
N MET A 1 22.88 -48.10 48.23
CA MET A 1 21.59 -47.85 47.55
C MET A 1 21.41 -46.34 47.38
N LEU A 2 22.00 -45.74 46.35
CA LEU A 2 21.75 -44.33 45.96
C LEU A 2 21.93 -44.23 44.44
N LEU A 3 20.82 -44.04 43.72
CA LEU A 3 20.77 -43.79 42.28
C LEU A 3 21.05 -42.30 42.01
N PRO A 4 21.82 -41.93 40.97
CA PRO A 4 21.97 -40.53 40.58
C PRO A 4 20.77 -40.07 39.74
N ILE A 5 20.11 -39.01 40.21
CA ILE A 5 18.98 -38.34 39.56
C ILE A 5 19.51 -37.60 38.33
N GLN A 6 19.14 -38.06 37.13
CA GLN A 6 19.47 -37.41 35.86
C GLN A 6 18.77 -36.05 35.74
N SER A 7 19.56 -34.99 35.56
CA SER A 7 19.15 -33.65 35.18
C SER A 7 18.57 -33.63 33.74
N ARG A 8 17.29 -33.99 33.58
CA ARG A 8 16.57 -34.00 32.30
C ARG A 8 15.78 -32.74 31.90
N PRO A 9 15.60 -31.64 32.68
CA PRO A 9 14.74 -30.54 32.23
C PRO A 9 15.46 -29.46 31.38
N ILE A 10 16.80 -29.39 31.42
CA ILE A 10 17.54 -28.30 30.74
C ILE A 10 17.88 -28.67 29.28
N SER A 11 18.13 -29.95 28.99
CA SER A 11 18.41 -30.42 27.63
C SER A 11 17.16 -30.44 26.74
N SER A 12 15.97 -30.65 27.32
CA SER A 12 14.70 -30.60 26.59
C SER A 12 14.27 -29.18 26.22
N LEU A 13 14.51 -28.20 27.09
CA LEU A 13 14.32 -26.78 26.79
C LEU A 13 15.31 -26.26 25.76
N GLN A 14 16.58 -26.69 25.82
CA GLN A 14 17.56 -26.37 24.79
C GLN A 14 17.25 -27.08 23.46
N ALA A 15 16.70 -28.30 23.48
CA ALA A 15 16.24 -28.99 22.28
C ALA A 15 14.98 -28.34 21.67
N LEU A 16 14.04 -27.87 22.50
CA LEU A 16 12.88 -27.07 22.08
C LEU A 16 13.33 -25.71 21.53
N TYR A 17 14.33 -25.07 22.14
CA TYR A 17 14.92 -23.82 21.67
C TYR A 17 15.69 -24.01 20.36
N ARG A 18 16.46 -25.09 20.21
CA ARG A 18 17.15 -25.43 18.95
C ARG A 18 16.17 -25.83 17.84
N SER A 19 15.10 -26.53 18.19
CA SER A 19 13.99 -26.82 17.28
C SER A 19 13.34 -25.50 16.85
N TRP A 20 12.90 -24.65 17.78
CA TRP A 20 12.34 -23.34 17.44
C TRP A 20 13.31 -22.46 16.62
N ARG A 21 14.61 -22.51 16.88
CA ARG A 21 15.67 -21.80 16.15
C ARG A 21 15.92 -22.34 14.74
N SER A 22 15.76 -23.65 14.51
CA SER A 22 15.71 -24.21 13.14
C SER A 22 14.37 -23.96 12.44
N HIS A 23 13.34 -23.55 13.19
CA HIS A 23 12.01 -23.18 12.67
C HIS A 23 11.84 -21.67 12.43
N ALA A 24 12.78 -20.83 12.89
CA ALA A 24 12.80 -19.39 12.69
C ALA A 24 13.78 -19.06 11.56
N GLY A 25 13.31 -19.24 10.33
CA GLY A 25 14.11 -18.97 9.14
C GLY A 25 14.76 -17.58 9.12
N ALA A 26 15.98 -17.58 8.62
CA ALA A 26 16.52 -16.49 7.84
C ALA A 26 16.63 -17.01 6.40
N THR A 27 16.46 -16.16 5.41
CA THR A 27 16.66 -16.49 3.98
C THR A 27 18.12 -16.84 3.65
N ASP A 28 19.03 -16.64 4.60
CA ASP A 28 20.42 -17.07 4.55
C ASP A 28 20.74 -17.89 5.81
N PRO A 29 20.93 -19.22 5.71
CA PRO A 29 21.23 -20.07 6.85
C PRO A 29 22.50 -19.62 7.60
N ALA A 30 23.47 -18.98 6.93
CA ALA A 30 24.66 -18.42 7.56
C ALA A 30 24.36 -17.22 8.48
N ARG A 31 23.25 -16.49 8.24
CA ARG A 31 22.80 -15.39 9.10
C ARG A 31 21.96 -15.86 10.29
N ALA A 32 21.26 -16.99 10.17
CA ALA A 32 20.54 -17.58 11.30
C ALA A 32 21.50 -18.10 12.40
N GLU A 33 22.75 -18.38 12.02
CA GLU A 33 23.83 -18.76 12.94
C GLU A 33 24.33 -17.59 13.79
N LYS A 34 24.24 -16.34 13.30
CA LYS A 34 24.61 -15.17 14.08
C LYS A 34 23.80 -15.09 15.38
N PRO A 35 24.43 -14.71 16.50
CA PRO A 35 23.74 -14.58 17.76
C PRO A 35 22.68 -13.47 17.69
N LEU A 36 21.60 -13.62 18.47
CA LEU A 36 20.43 -12.75 18.42
C LEU A 36 20.79 -11.26 18.64
N HIS A 37 21.75 -10.98 19.51
CA HIS A 37 22.15 -9.60 19.82
C HIS A 37 22.77 -8.89 18.60
N GLU A 38 23.55 -9.58 17.77
CA GLU A 38 24.11 -9.00 16.53
C GLU A 38 23.00 -8.68 15.53
N ARG A 39 22.00 -9.56 15.39
CA ARG A 39 20.84 -9.33 14.52
C ARG A 39 20.00 -8.16 15.00
N LEU A 40 19.82 -8.01 16.31
CA LEU A 40 19.10 -6.88 16.90
C LEU A 40 19.86 -5.58 16.67
N ASP A 41 21.18 -5.56 16.91
CA ASP A 41 22.02 -4.39 16.69
C ASP A 41 22.03 -3.96 15.21
N GLU A 42 22.18 -4.91 14.28
CA GLU A 42 22.05 -4.66 12.83
C GLU A 42 20.71 -3.97 12.53
N VAL A 43 19.59 -4.56 12.95
CA VAL A 43 18.26 -3.97 12.71
C VAL A 43 18.11 -2.61 13.35
N VAL A 44 18.57 -2.40 14.59
CA VAL A 44 18.52 -1.10 15.26
C VAL A 44 19.25 -0.07 14.41
N ARG A 45 20.52 -0.30 14.06
CA ARG A 45 21.37 0.64 13.29
C ARG A 45 20.72 1.08 11.97
N HIS A 46 20.06 0.16 11.27
CA HIS A 46 19.46 0.45 9.97
C HIS A 46 18.00 0.95 10.04
N THR A 47 17.30 0.83 11.19
CA THR A 47 15.87 1.17 11.28
C THR A 47 15.49 2.25 12.29
N TRP A 48 16.32 2.54 13.30
CA TRP A 48 15.96 3.42 14.42
C TRP A 48 15.51 4.82 14.00
N TYR A 49 16.15 5.40 12.99
CA TYR A 49 15.88 6.77 12.53
C TYR A 49 14.71 6.82 11.55
N LEU A 50 14.28 5.70 10.96
CA LEU A 50 13.24 5.68 9.92
C LEU A 50 11.92 6.23 10.44
N GLY A 51 11.57 6.00 11.71
CA GLY A 51 10.40 6.57 12.35
C GLY A 51 10.47 8.10 12.53
N PHE A 52 11.66 8.70 12.50
CA PHE A 52 11.87 10.16 12.59
C PHE A 52 12.00 10.84 11.23
N THR A 53 12.43 10.11 10.19
CA THR A 53 12.80 10.71 8.90
C THR A 53 11.84 10.38 7.75
N SER A 54 10.95 9.40 7.91
CA SER A 54 10.10 8.94 6.81
C SER A 54 8.81 9.77 6.74
N PHE A 55 8.83 10.85 5.97
CA PHE A 55 7.66 11.68 5.70
C PHE A 55 6.98 11.26 4.38
N GLY A 56 5.70 11.60 4.25
CA GLY A 56 4.98 11.51 2.96
C GLY A 56 4.17 10.24 2.73
N GLY A 57 3.96 9.43 3.76
CA GLY A 57 2.99 8.34 3.75
C GLY A 57 3.42 7.12 2.92
N PRO A 58 2.52 6.14 2.72
CA PRO A 58 2.89 4.82 2.20
C PRO A 58 3.65 4.81 0.86
N PRO A 59 3.26 5.57 -0.18
CA PRO A 59 3.99 5.56 -1.46
C PRO A 59 5.46 5.97 -1.32
N VAL A 60 5.74 6.98 -0.48
CA VAL A 60 7.09 7.46 -0.21
C VAL A 60 7.85 6.45 0.65
N HIS A 61 7.21 5.88 1.67
CA HIS A 61 7.84 4.88 2.53
C HIS A 61 8.30 3.65 1.73
N PHE A 62 7.51 3.18 0.76
CA PHE A 62 7.96 2.09 -0.12
C PHE A 62 9.18 2.49 -0.95
N GLN A 63 9.28 3.73 -1.42
CA GLN A 63 10.49 4.18 -2.12
C GLN A 63 11.70 4.25 -1.18
N ILE A 64 11.51 4.77 0.05
CA ILE A 64 12.54 4.81 1.09
C ILE A 64 13.03 3.38 1.41
N PHE A 65 12.12 2.44 1.60
CA PHE A 65 12.45 1.05 1.89
C PHE A 65 13.12 0.34 0.72
N HIS A 66 12.74 0.67 -0.51
CA HIS A 66 13.39 0.14 -1.71
C HIS A 66 14.84 0.62 -1.80
N ALA A 67 15.05 1.94 -1.78
CA ALA A 67 16.39 2.53 -1.84
C ALA A 67 17.29 2.02 -0.69
N ARG A 68 16.73 1.86 0.52
CA ARG A 68 17.48 1.37 1.67
C ARG A 68 17.74 -0.12 1.59
N PHE A 69 16.70 -0.95 1.56
CA PHE A 69 16.83 -2.39 1.79
C PHE A 69 17.10 -3.20 0.52
N VAL A 70 16.91 -2.61 -0.67
CA VAL A 70 17.24 -3.25 -1.96
C VAL A 70 18.56 -2.70 -2.50
N GLU A 71 18.70 -1.39 -2.63
CA GLU A 71 19.86 -0.79 -3.32
C GLU A 71 21.09 -0.67 -2.42
N GLN A 72 20.93 -0.06 -1.23
CA GLN A 72 22.04 0.23 -0.32
C GLN A 72 22.46 -1.01 0.49
N GLU A 73 21.55 -1.54 1.30
CA GLU A 73 21.86 -2.59 2.27
C GLU A 73 21.75 -4.00 1.68
N LYS A 74 21.06 -4.14 0.54
CA LYS A 74 20.84 -5.40 -0.19
C LYS A 74 20.30 -6.52 0.71
N TRP A 75 19.39 -6.18 1.63
CA TRP A 75 18.69 -7.15 2.48
C TRP A 75 17.82 -8.09 1.65
N VAL A 76 17.20 -7.57 0.59
CA VAL A 76 16.36 -8.34 -0.34
C VAL A 76 16.65 -7.93 -1.78
N ASP A 77 16.41 -8.83 -2.72
CA ASP A 77 16.49 -8.52 -4.16
C ASP A 77 15.21 -7.84 -4.67
N GLU A 78 15.29 -7.30 -5.89
CA GLU A 78 14.19 -6.60 -6.54
C GLU A 78 12.92 -7.46 -6.63
N GLN A 79 13.08 -8.74 -6.98
CA GLN A 79 11.96 -9.65 -7.14
C GLN A 79 11.23 -9.86 -5.81
N THR A 80 11.98 -10.14 -4.74
CA THR A 80 11.47 -10.32 -3.38
C THR A 80 10.80 -9.04 -2.90
N TYR A 81 11.39 -7.87 -3.17
CA TYR A 81 10.79 -6.59 -2.83
C TYR A 81 9.43 -6.39 -3.51
N GLN A 82 9.34 -6.62 -4.81
CA GLN A 82 8.09 -6.48 -5.57
C GLN A 82 7.01 -7.49 -5.09
N GLU A 83 7.42 -8.69 -4.69
CA GLU A 83 6.53 -9.68 -4.10
C GLU A 83 5.96 -9.23 -2.75
N LEU A 84 6.82 -8.72 -1.85
CA LEU A 84 6.38 -8.20 -0.57
C LEU A 84 5.49 -6.96 -0.74
N PHE A 85 5.83 -6.10 -1.69
CA PHE A 85 5.01 -4.95 -2.05
C PHE A 85 3.61 -5.39 -2.50
N ALA A 86 3.51 -6.39 -3.38
CA ALA A 86 2.22 -6.92 -3.83
C ALA A 86 1.40 -7.53 -2.68
N ILE A 87 2.03 -8.27 -1.77
CA ILE A 87 1.37 -8.82 -0.57
C ILE A 87 0.85 -7.70 0.33
N CYS A 88 1.70 -6.71 0.63
CA CYS A 88 1.36 -5.63 1.55
C CYS A 88 0.25 -4.72 1.01
N GLN A 89 0.14 -4.57 -0.32
CA GLN A 89 -0.95 -3.85 -0.99
C GLN A 89 -2.23 -4.68 -1.11
N GLY A 90 -2.10 -5.99 -1.38
CA GLY A 90 -3.24 -6.88 -1.57
C GLY A 90 -3.97 -7.26 -0.27
N LEU A 91 -3.33 -7.07 0.88
CA LEU A 91 -3.89 -7.40 2.19
C LEU A 91 -4.27 -6.15 2.98
N PRO A 92 -5.24 -6.26 3.91
CA PRO A 92 -5.59 -5.15 4.76
C PRO A 92 -4.50 -4.79 5.78
N GLY A 93 -4.62 -3.60 6.35
CA GLY A 93 -3.76 -3.01 7.38
C GLY A 93 -2.73 -2.00 6.84
N PRO A 94 -1.98 -1.33 7.73
CA PRO A 94 -1.03 -0.27 7.37
C PRO A 94 0.09 -0.76 6.43
N GLY A 95 0.03 -0.35 5.15
CA GLY A 95 0.90 -0.87 4.09
C GLY A 95 2.40 -0.75 4.35
N SER A 96 2.88 0.43 4.71
CA SER A 96 4.32 0.68 4.99
C SER A 96 4.81 -0.08 6.21
N THR A 97 4.03 -0.12 7.29
CA THR A 97 4.37 -0.87 8.50
C THR A 97 4.47 -2.38 8.22
N LYS A 98 3.52 -2.95 7.47
CA LYS A 98 3.57 -4.36 7.05
C LYS A 98 4.83 -4.64 6.23
N MET A 99 5.17 -3.76 5.30
CA MET A 99 6.35 -3.91 4.45
C MET A 99 7.64 -3.92 5.27
N LEU A 100 7.84 -2.95 6.16
CA LEU A 100 9.03 -2.91 7.03
C LEU A 100 9.13 -4.16 7.91
N PHE A 101 8.00 -4.60 8.48
CA PHE A 101 7.94 -5.82 9.28
C PHE A 101 8.34 -7.05 8.45
N CYS A 102 7.76 -7.23 7.26
CA CYS A 102 8.04 -8.37 6.39
C CYS A 102 9.48 -8.37 5.86
N LEU A 103 10.04 -7.20 5.52
CA LEU A 103 11.45 -7.06 5.11
C LEU A 103 12.39 -7.47 6.23
N THR A 104 12.16 -6.97 7.44
CA THR A 104 12.98 -7.30 8.61
C THR A 104 12.80 -8.76 9.02
N LEU A 105 11.59 -9.30 8.91
CA LEU A 105 11.29 -10.70 9.16
C LEU A 105 12.07 -11.59 8.19
N LEU A 106 12.16 -11.21 6.91
CA LEU A 106 12.98 -11.92 5.92
C LEU A 106 14.48 -11.85 6.23
N HIS A 107 14.95 -10.67 6.58
CA HIS A 107 16.38 -10.44 6.76
C HIS A 107 16.92 -11.00 8.07
N ALA A 108 16.23 -10.70 9.17
CA ALA A 108 16.71 -10.85 10.53
C ALA A 108 15.73 -11.63 11.43
N GLY A 109 14.64 -12.20 10.91
CA GLY A 109 13.70 -13.06 11.64
C GLY A 109 12.71 -12.31 12.55
N PHE A 110 11.93 -13.07 13.32
CA PHE A 110 10.72 -12.56 13.97
C PHE A 110 10.97 -11.56 15.11
N ILE A 111 11.91 -11.85 16.01
CA ILE A 111 12.19 -10.96 17.16
C ILE A 111 12.73 -9.60 16.67
N PRO A 112 13.72 -9.54 15.76
CA PRO A 112 14.14 -8.25 15.20
C PRO A 112 13.05 -7.54 14.39
N ALA A 113 12.13 -8.26 13.75
CA ALA A 113 10.98 -7.64 13.07
C ALA A 113 10.03 -6.93 14.05
N ILE A 114 9.79 -7.49 15.24
CA ILE A 114 9.05 -6.81 16.31
C ILE A 114 9.79 -5.54 16.75
N LEU A 115 11.12 -5.62 16.93
CA LEU A 115 11.91 -4.46 17.31
C LEU A 115 11.85 -3.36 16.25
N ALA A 116 12.00 -3.70 14.96
CA ALA A 116 11.86 -2.74 13.86
C ALA A 116 10.48 -2.09 13.85
N PHE A 117 9.40 -2.85 14.11
CA PHE A 117 8.05 -2.30 14.24
C PHE A 117 7.94 -1.30 15.39
N VAL A 118 8.47 -1.64 16.57
CA VAL A 118 8.47 -0.74 17.72
C VAL A 118 9.22 0.54 17.38
N LEU A 119 10.46 0.44 16.88
CA LEU A 119 11.28 1.60 16.51
C LEU A 119 10.62 2.47 15.42
N TRP A 120 9.94 1.85 14.47
CA TRP A 120 9.21 2.52 13.40
C TRP A 120 8.00 3.32 13.91
N CYS A 121 7.24 2.74 14.83
CA CYS A 121 6.03 3.39 15.35
C CYS A 121 6.32 4.37 16.50
N LEU A 122 7.36 4.12 17.30
CA LEU A 122 7.59 4.78 18.59
C LEU A 122 7.66 6.32 18.50
N PRO A 123 8.41 6.95 17.58
CA PRO A 123 8.53 8.41 17.55
C PRO A 123 7.18 9.09 17.33
N GLY A 124 6.43 8.64 16.31
CA GLY A 124 5.11 9.17 16.05
C GLY A 124 4.10 8.80 17.12
N ALA A 125 4.17 7.59 17.71
CA ALA A 125 3.29 7.18 18.81
C ALA A 125 3.50 8.04 20.06
N VAL A 126 4.76 8.31 20.43
CA VAL A 126 5.10 9.19 21.56
C VAL A 126 4.60 10.61 21.29
N GLY A 127 4.89 11.18 20.12
CA GLY A 127 4.47 12.55 19.85
C GLY A 127 2.93 12.69 19.76
N MET A 128 2.23 11.69 19.22
CA MET A 128 0.77 11.65 19.23
C MET A 128 0.18 11.45 20.63
N TYR A 129 0.84 10.66 21.49
CA TYR A 129 0.45 10.53 22.88
C TYR A 129 0.64 11.85 23.64
N VAL A 130 1.79 12.51 23.48
CA VAL A 130 2.03 13.84 24.07
C VAL A 130 1.01 14.86 23.58
N LEU A 131 0.70 14.86 22.28
CA LEU A 131 -0.37 15.70 21.73
C LEU A 131 -1.71 15.42 22.41
N SER A 132 -2.04 14.16 22.67
CA SER A 132 -3.29 13.81 23.37
C SER A 132 -3.37 14.41 24.77
N LEU A 133 -2.24 14.48 25.50
CA LEU A 133 -2.16 15.11 26.82
C LEU A 133 -2.35 16.63 26.72
N GLY A 134 -1.76 17.26 25.69
CA GLY A 134 -1.92 18.68 25.43
C GLY A 134 -3.38 19.04 25.10
N VAL A 135 -3.99 18.32 24.17
CA VAL A 135 -5.39 18.57 23.74
C VAL A 135 -6.40 18.43 24.88
N GLN A 136 -6.13 17.55 25.85
CA GLN A 136 -6.97 17.40 27.05
C GLN A 136 -6.96 18.62 27.97
N GLN A 137 -5.93 19.47 27.91
CA GLN A 137 -5.81 20.68 28.70
C GLN A 137 -6.34 21.92 27.98
N ILE A 138 -6.72 21.80 26.71
CA ILE A 138 -7.21 22.92 25.92
C ILE A 138 -8.73 23.04 26.09
N ASP A 139 -9.18 24.23 26.50
CA ASP A 139 -10.60 24.58 26.65
C ASP A 139 -11.40 24.26 25.40
N GLU A 140 -12.68 23.95 25.56
CA GLU A 140 -13.57 23.54 24.45
C GLU A 140 -13.62 24.56 23.29
N THR A 141 -13.47 25.85 23.62
CA THR A 141 -13.41 26.96 22.67
C THR A 141 -11.96 27.34 22.38
N LEU A 142 -11.55 27.17 21.12
CA LEU A 142 -10.25 27.64 20.65
C LEU A 142 -10.33 29.11 20.20
N PRO A 143 -9.22 29.87 20.27
CA PRO A 143 -9.14 31.17 19.61
C PRO A 143 -9.42 31.01 18.10
N ALA A 144 -10.09 32.00 17.49
CA ALA A 144 -10.46 31.97 16.07
C ALA A 144 -9.28 31.71 15.12
N ALA A 145 -8.10 32.28 15.44
CA ALA A 145 -6.86 32.03 14.71
C ALA A 145 -6.49 30.54 14.65
N VAL A 146 -6.76 29.77 15.71
CA VAL A 146 -6.46 28.33 15.76
C VAL A 146 -7.40 27.55 14.84
N TYR A 147 -8.69 27.93 14.77
CA TYR A 147 -9.62 27.31 13.83
C TYR A 147 -9.21 27.53 12.37
N ALA A 148 -8.72 28.73 12.04
CA ALA A 148 -8.21 29.03 10.70
C ALA A 148 -6.90 28.27 10.39
N LEU A 149 -5.99 28.18 11.36
CA LEU A 149 -4.77 27.37 11.27
C LEU A 149 -5.10 25.90 11.01
N LEU A 150 -6.03 25.32 11.79
CA LEU A 150 -6.46 23.93 11.64
C LEU A 150 -7.18 23.69 10.32
N SER A 151 -8.00 24.64 9.86
CA SER A 151 -8.65 24.58 8.54
C SER A 151 -7.62 24.58 7.41
N GLY A 152 -6.56 25.40 7.52
CA GLY A 152 -5.44 25.39 6.58
C GLY A 152 -4.64 24.08 6.58
N LEU A 153 -4.41 23.49 7.75
CA LEU A 153 -3.79 22.16 7.88
C LEU A 153 -4.66 21.05 7.26
N ASN A 154 -5.97 21.06 7.53
CA ASN A 154 -6.92 20.09 6.97
C ASN A 154 -7.04 20.22 5.46
N ALA A 155 -7.14 21.44 4.93
CA ALA A 155 -7.15 21.71 3.50
C ALA A 155 -5.89 21.15 2.80
N SER A 156 -4.73 21.38 3.42
CA SER A 156 -3.45 20.87 2.91
C SER A 156 -3.38 19.35 2.98
N THR A 157 -3.85 18.77 4.08
CA THR A 157 -4.01 17.32 4.23
C THR A 157 -4.83 16.75 3.09
N VAL A 158 -5.96 17.35 2.74
CA VAL A 158 -6.79 16.92 1.61
C VAL A 158 -6.02 16.99 0.29
N GLY A 159 -5.23 18.03 0.05
CA GLY A 159 -4.33 18.14 -1.10
C GLY A 159 -3.28 17.02 -1.19
N ILE A 160 -2.63 16.69 -0.07
CA ILE A 160 -1.65 15.58 0.00
C ILE A 160 -2.33 14.22 -0.23
N VAL A 161 -3.51 14.01 0.36
CA VAL A 161 -4.27 12.77 0.20
C VAL A 161 -4.74 12.62 -1.26
N ALA A 162 -5.17 13.70 -1.90
CA ALA A 162 -5.51 13.70 -3.32
C ALA A 162 -4.30 13.32 -4.20
N LEU A 163 -3.12 13.86 -3.90
CA LEU A 163 -1.88 13.47 -4.58
C LEU A 163 -1.57 11.99 -4.41
N ALA A 164 -1.67 11.47 -3.18
CA ALA A 164 -1.47 10.05 -2.92
C ALA A 164 -2.48 9.17 -3.68
N ALA A 165 -3.74 9.59 -3.78
CA ALA A 165 -4.77 8.89 -4.55
C ALA A 165 -4.40 8.79 -6.04
N VAL A 166 -3.94 9.90 -6.64
CA VAL A 166 -3.50 9.94 -8.04
C VAL A 166 -2.28 9.03 -8.25
N GLN A 167 -1.26 9.13 -7.40
CA GLN A 167 -0.05 8.30 -7.52
C GLN A 167 -0.33 6.80 -7.35
N LEU A 168 -1.25 6.44 -6.45
CA LEU A 168 -1.70 5.06 -6.29
C LEU A 168 -2.50 4.58 -7.50
N ALA A 169 -3.37 5.43 -8.06
CA ALA A 169 -4.14 5.14 -9.27
C ALA A 169 -3.24 4.90 -10.47
N GLU A 170 -2.24 5.75 -10.72
CA GLU A 170 -1.27 5.56 -11.80
C GLU A 170 -0.52 4.22 -11.69
N LYS A 171 -0.15 3.82 -10.46
CA LYS A 171 0.55 2.55 -10.21
C LYS A 171 -0.37 1.32 -10.31
N ALA A 172 -1.64 1.46 -9.92
CA ALA A 172 -2.63 0.39 -9.93
C ALA A 172 -3.24 0.15 -11.32
N ILE A 173 -3.41 1.20 -12.12
CA ILE A 173 -4.00 1.14 -13.46
C ILE A 173 -2.98 0.60 -14.46
N ARG A 174 -2.87 -0.73 -14.52
CA ARG A 174 -2.02 -1.44 -15.49
C ARG A 174 -2.77 -1.86 -16.75
N ASP A 175 -4.08 -2.00 -16.65
CA ASP A 175 -4.96 -2.45 -17.74
C ASP A 175 -6.33 -1.75 -17.70
N LYS A 176 -7.16 -2.05 -18.70
CA LYS A 176 -8.50 -1.45 -18.82
C LYS A 176 -9.43 -1.84 -17.68
N ILE A 177 -9.29 -3.05 -17.11
CA ILE A 177 -10.14 -3.53 -16.02
C ILE A 177 -9.78 -2.81 -14.72
N ALA A 178 -8.50 -2.71 -14.41
CA ALA A 178 -8.01 -1.93 -13.28
C ALA A 178 -8.50 -0.48 -13.35
N ARG A 179 -8.49 0.14 -14.54
CA ARG A 179 -9.06 1.48 -14.75
C ARG A 179 -10.55 1.55 -14.43
N ILE A 180 -11.34 0.61 -14.94
CA ILE A 180 -12.79 0.54 -14.66
C ILE A 180 -13.03 0.34 -13.17
N LEU A 181 -12.27 -0.54 -12.51
CA LEU A 181 -12.43 -0.82 -11.08
C LEU A 181 -12.05 0.36 -10.19
N VAL A 182 -11.01 1.12 -10.54
CA VAL A 182 -10.65 2.35 -9.81
C VAL A 182 -11.79 3.38 -9.94
N ILE A 183 -12.28 3.63 -11.15
CA ILE A 183 -13.36 4.60 -11.39
C ILE A 183 -14.65 4.15 -10.70
N PHE A 184 -15.04 2.89 -10.90
CA PHE A 184 -16.23 2.33 -10.29
C PHE A 184 -16.13 2.33 -8.77
N GLY A 185 -15.00 1.91 -8.19
CA GLY A 185 -14.76 1.93 -6.75
C GLY A 185 -14.87 3.34 -6.17
N ALA A 186 -14.32 4.34 -6.85
CA ALA A 186 -14.44 5.74 -6.45
C ALA A 186 -15.90 6.21 -6.48
N CYS A 187 -16.61 6.05 -7.60
CA CYS A 187 -18.01 6.46 -7.73
C CYS A 187 -18.92 5.74 -6.74
N ALA A 188 -18.78 4.43 -6.63
CA ALA A 188 -19.53 3.59 -5.72
C ALA A 188 -19.34 4.03 -4.25
N GLY A 189 -18.09 4.23 -3.82
CA GLY A 189 -17.80 4.68 -2.46
C GLY A 189 -18.31 6.09 -2.16
N LEU A 190 -18.41 6.97 -3.17
CA LEU A 190 -19.04 8.28 -3.01
C LEU A 190 -20.57 8.16 -2.78
N CYS A 191 -21.23 7.26 -3.51
CA CYS A 191 -22.68 7.08 -3.44
C CYS A 191 -23.16 6.37 -2.15
N TYR A 192 -22.33 5.53 -1.53
CA TYR A 192 -22.74 4.74 -0.37
C TYR A 192 -21.70 4.75 0.75
N SER A 193 -22.16 5.05 1.97
CA SER A 193 -21.31 5.32 3.13
C SER A 193 -21.18 4.16 4.12
N ALA A 194 -21.85 3.01 3.89
CA ALA A 194 -21.81 1.94 4.87
C ALA A 194 -20.45 1.22 4.90
N LEU A 195 -19.96 0.90 6.09
CA LEU A 195 -18.60 0.40 6.30
C LEU A 195 -18.36 -0.99 5.72
N TRP A 196 -19.39 -1.84 5.73
CA TRP A 196 -19.32 -3.18 5.13
C TRP A 196 -19.19 -3.14 3.61
N TYR A 197 -19.54 -2.01 2.99
CA TYR A 197 -19.54 -1.85 1.55
C TYR A 197 -18.14 -1.85 0.96
N PHE A 198 -17.15 -1.28 1.65
CA PHE A 198 -15.78 -1.16 1.15
C PHE A 198 -15.11 -2.53 0.96
N PRO A 199 -15.08 -3.44 1.96
CA PRO A 199 -14.58 -4.81 1.75
C PRO A 199 -15.34 -5.57 0.66
N VAL A 200 -16.67 -5.41 0.59
CA VAL A 200 -17.50 -6.09 -0.42
C VAL A 200 -17.14 -5.63 -1.82
N LEU A 201 -17.02 -4.32 -2.06
CA LEU A 201 -16.58 -3.77 -3.33
C LEU A 201 -15.19 -4.28 -3.73
N MET A 202 -14.29 -4.38 -2.78
CA MET A 202 -12.93 -4.86 -3.02
C MET A 202 -12.91 -6.34 -3.41
N VAL A 203 -13.61 -7.19 -2.67
CA VAL A 203 -13.75 -8.62 -3.00
C VAL A 203 -14.44 -8.77 -4.36
N ALA A 204 -15.50 -8.01 -4.62
CA ALA A 204 -16.20 -8.01 -5.91
C ALA A 204 -15.27 -7.60 -7.07
N GLY A 205 -14.44 -6.58 -6.90
CA GLY A 205 -13.42 -6.17 -7.88
C GLY A 205 -12.37 -7.24 -8.12
N GLY A 206 -11.95 -7.94 -7.06
CA GLY A 206 -11.08 -9.10 -7.15
C GLY A 206 -11.69 -10.25 -7.96
N VAL A 207 -12.92 -10.65 -7.62
CA VAL A 207 -13.64 -11.70 -8.35
C VAL A 207 -13.87 -11.31 -9.80
N ALA A 208 -14.30 -10.07 -10.07
CA ALA A 208 -14.51 -9.56 -11.42
C ALA A 208 -13.22 -9.64 -12.27
N THR A 209 -12.07 -9.30 -11.70
CA THR A 209 -10.78 -9.39 -12.38
C THR A 209 -10.38 -10.84 -12.64
N ALA A 210 -10.54 -11.73 -11.66
CA ALA A 210 -10.22 -13.15 -11.82
C ALA A 210 -11.10 -13.85 -12.86
N LEU A 211 -12.40 -13.52 -12.92
CA LEU A 211 -13.33 -14.03 -13.92
C LEU A 211 -13.04 -13.47 -15.32
N TRP A 212 -12.74 -12.17 -15.40
CA TRP A 212 -12.41 -11.53 -16.67
C TRP A 212 -11.16 -12.15 -17.31
N ASP A 213 -10.07 -12.25 -16.56
CA ASP A 213 -8.80 -12.79 -17.08
C ASP A 213 -8.81 -14.31 -17.26
N GLY A 214 -9.57 -15.02 -16.44
CA GLY A 214 -9.66 -16.48 -16.47
C GLY A 214 -10.56 -17.01 -17.59
N TRP A 215 -11.75 -16.42 -17.76
CA TRP A 215 -12.80 -16.97 -18.62
C TRP A 215 -13.09 -16.09 -19.83
N VAL A 216 -13.32 -14.79 -19.60
CA VAL A 216 -13.77 -13.86 -20.67
C VAL A 216 -12.63 -13.55 -21.64
N TYR A 217 -11.41 -13.31 -21.15
CA TYR A 217 -10.26 -13.00 -22.00
C TYR A 217 -9.91 -14.15 -22.94
N GLN A 218 -10.00 -15.40 -22.47
CA GLN A 218 -9.79 -16.58 -23.32
C GLN A 218 -10.89 -16.74 -24.38
N GLN A 219 -12.15 -16.49 -24.03
CA GLN A 219 -13.28 -16.49 -24.97
C GLN A 219 -13.11 -15.41 -26.06
N VAL A 220 -12.75 -14.18 -25.67
CA VAL A 220 -12.52 -13.08 -26.59
C VAL A 220 -11.32 -13.35 -27.51
N LEU A 221 -10.22 -13.91 -26.99
CA LEU A 221 -9.09 -14.33 -27.81
C LEU A 221 -9.48 -15.41 -28.84
N ARG A 222 -10.26 -16.43 -28.41
CA ARG A 222 -10.77 -17.46 -29.32
C ARG A 222 -11.69 -16.88 -30.38
N ALA A 223 -12.61 -15.99 -30.01
CA ALA A 223 -13.48 -15.30 -30.95
C ALA A 223 -12.72 -14.41 -31.94
N LYS A 224 -11.69 -13.69 -31.46
CA LYS A 224 -10.83 -12.83 -32.30
C LYS A 224 -9.94 -13.63 -33.24
N MET A 225 -9.43 -14.78 -32.80
CA MET A 225 -8.69 -15.74 -33.64
C MET A 225 -9.61 -16.38 -34.68
N ALA A 226 -10.83 -16.78 -34.30
CA ALA A 226 -11.83 -17.29 -35.23
C ALA A 226 -12.24 -16.24 -36.28
N TRP A 227 -12.40 -14.98 -35.86
CA TRP A 227 -12.70 -13.87 -36.78
C TRP A 227 -11.52 -13.52 -37.69
N LYS A 228 -10.29 -13.52 -37.18
CA LYS A 228 -9.07 -13.31 -37.99
C LYS A 228 -8.82 -14.44 -38.99
N ASN A 229 -9.09 -15.68 -38.62
CA ASN A 229 -9.04 -16.82 -39.56
C ASN A 229 -10.17 -16.76 -40.58
N ARG A 230 -11.35 -16.23 -40.23
CA ARG A 230 -12.48 -16.05 -41.14
C ARG A 230 -12.28 -14.89 -42.12
N ASN A 231 -11.47 -13.88 -41.76
CA ASN A 231 -11.12 -12.74 -42.62
C ASN A 231 -9.77 -12.89 -43.34
N ARG A 232 -9.04 -14.00 -43.15
CA ARG A 232 -7.95 -14.37 -44.07
C ARG A 232 -8.60 -14.90 -45.34
N GLN A 233 -8.59 -14.10 -46.40
CA GLN A 233 -8.90 -14.58 -47.75
C GLN A 233 -8.01 -15.79 -48.04
N PRO A 234 -8.54 -16.89 -48.63
CA PRO A 234 -7.68 -17.85 -49.31
C PRO A 234 -6.93 -17.05 -50.39
N GLU A 235 -5.60 -17.15 -50.43
CA GLU A 235 -4.89 -16.70 -51.63
C GLU A 235 -5.52 -17.43 -52.83
N PRO A 236 -5.81 -16.76 -53.94
CA PRO A 236 -6.27 -17.45 -55.13
C PRO A 236 -5.18 -18.43 -55.55
N GLU A 237 -5.53 -19.72 -55.61
CA GLU A 237 -4.74 -20.73 -56.31
C GLU A 237 -4.45 -20.20 -57.72
N GLY A 238 -3.21 -19.81 -57.96
CA GLY A 238 -2.74 -19.43 -59.28
C GLY A 238 -2.78 -20.66 -60.18
N ASP A 239 -3.52 -20.53 -61.27
CA ASP A 239 -3.75 -21.48 -62.36
C ASP A 239 -2.59 -22.45 -62.65
N GLU A 240 -2.90 -23.74 -62.73
CA GLU A 240 -2.12 -24.70 -63.50
C GLU A 240 -2.11 -24.27 -64.99
N PRO A 241 -0.95 -24.20 -65.67
CA PRO A 241 -0.94 -24.03 -67.11
C PRO A 241 -1.27 -25.35 -67.79
N GLY A 242 -2.53 -25.49 -68.22
CA GLY A 242 -2.98 -26.53 -69.14
C GLY A 242 -2.34 -26.41 -70.53
N SER A 243 -1.99 -27.56 -71.09
CA SER A 243 -1.21 -27.79 -72.31
C SER A 243 -1.60 -26.97 -73.56
N ALA A 244 -0.61 -26.44 -74.27
CA ALA A 244 -0.67 -26.24 -75.71
C ALA A 244 0.53 -26.93 -76.37
N GLY A 245 0.23 -27.92 -77.21
CA GLY A 245 1.21 -28.66 -77.99
C GLY A 245 1.89 -27.80 -79.04
N ARG A 246 3.17 -28.13 -79.26
CA ARG A 246 3.99 -28.01 -80.49
C ARG A 246 3.47 -27.10 -81.60
N GLU A 247 4.26 -26.04 -81.84
CA GLU A 247 4.76 -25.49 -83.12
C GLU A 247 5.21 -24.04 -82.83
N SER A 248 6.30 -23.45 -83.27
CA SER A 248 7.38 -23.77 -84.21
C SER A 248 8.58 -22.86 -83.83
N SER A 249 9.79 -23.41 -83.87
CA SER A 249 10.95 -22.91 -84.63
C SER A 249 11.92 -21.94 -83.93
N SER A 250 13.14 -22.48 -83.76
CA SER A 250 14.46 -21.87 -83.99
C SER A 250 14.89 -20.62 -83.21
N MET A 251 15.89 -20.86 -82.35
CA MET A 251 17.26 -20.32 -82.40
C MET A 251 17.50 -18.80 -82.51
N GLN A 252 18.46 -18.39 -81.67
CA GLN A 252 19.43 -17.27 -81.80
C GLN A 252 19.23 -16.00 -80.95
N SER A 253 20.25 -15.79 -80.10
CA SER A 253 20.78 -14.55 -79.49
C SER A 253 21.07 -13.45 -80.54
N PRO A 254 21.66 -12.28 -80.19
CA PRO A 254 21.59 -11.43 -78.98
C PRO A 254 21.40 -9.93 -79.35
N GLY A 255 21.31 -9.03 -78.35
CA GLY A 255 21.91 -7.70 -78.48
C GLY A 255 20.99 -6.46 -78.59
N GLN A 256 21.28 -5.52 -77.68
CA GLN A 256 21.48 -4.07 -77.89
C GLN A 256 20.40 -3.18 -78.55
N GLY A 257 20.19 -2.02 -77.91
CA GLY A 257 19.74 -0.77 -78.55
C GLY A 257 18.49 -0.18 -77.88
N ALA A 258 18.60 0.62 -76.82
CA ALA A 258 18.91 2.05 -76.82
C ALA A 258 17.86 2.97 -77.48
N ARG A 259 17.00 3.60 -76.64
CA ARG A 259 16.67 5.05 -76.63
C ARG A 259 15.64 5.31 -75.50
N THR A 260 15.97 5.98 -74.41
CA THR A 260 16.06 7.47 -74.23
C THR A 260 14.67 8.08 -74.46
N GLU A 261 13.94 8.63 -73.48
CA GLU A 261 14.25 9.85 -72.69
C GLU A 261 13.17 9.97 -71.56
N MET A 262 13.50 10.20 -70.28
CA MET A 262 13.61 11.54 -69.72
C MET A 262 14.47 11.54 -68.44
N LEU A 263 15.37 12.52 -68.38
CA LEU A 263 16.40 12.78 -67.37
C LEU A 263 16.04 13.99 -66.49
N ARG A 264 16.26 13.87 -65.17
CA ARG A 264 17.06 14.77 -64.29
C ARG A 264 16.69 14.48 -62.83
N MET A 265 17.50 13.91 -61.93
CA MET A 265 18.93 14.01 -61.56
C MET A 265 19.33 15.25 -60.75
N ARG A 266 19.61 15.05 -59.45
CA ARG A 266 20.78 15.47 -58.63
C ARG A 266 20.43 15.42 -57.14
N LYS A 267 21.30 15.06 -56.17
CA LYS A 267 22.68 14.54 -56.14
C LYS A 267 23.00 14.20 -54.68
N SER A 268 23.82 13.15 -54.47
CA SER A 268 24.91 13.03 -53.47
C SER A 268 24.57 12.99 -51.96
N GLY A 269 25.06 12.04 -51.17
CA GLY A 269 25.98 10.94 -51.45
C GLY A 269 26.43 10.21 -50.16
N ALA A 270 27.05 9.03 -50.39
CA ALA A 270 28.08 8.33 -49.60
C ALA A 270 27.82 8.03 -48.11
N GLU A 271 28.17 6.90 -47.51
CA GLU A 271 28.70 5.57 -47.86
C GLU A 271 28.81 4.85 -46.50
N ALA A 272 28.44 3.57 -46.38
CA ALA A 272 29.13 2.57 -45.54
C ALA A 272 28.34 1.24 -45.51
N SER A 273 28.98 0.19 -46.01
CA SER A 273 28.58 -1.21 -46.02
C SER A 273 28.45 -1.82 -44.60
N PRO A 274 27.75 -2.96 -44.43
CA PRO A 274 27.44 -3.54 -43.14
C PRO A 274 28.62 -4.36 -42.60
N PRO A 275 28.74 -4.52 -41.27
CA PRO A 275 29.39 -5.71 -40.76
C PRO A 275 28.51 -6.47 -39.77
N ASN A 276 28.43 -7.76 -40.05
CA ASN A 276 28.42 -8.85 -39.09
C ASN A 276 27.30 -8.89 -38.04
N SER A 277 26.36 -9.80 -38.34
CA SER A 277 25.72 -10.68 -37.37
C SER A 277 26.74 -11.19 -36.34
N THR A 278 26.86 -10.45 -35.24
CA THR A 278 27.62 -10.88 -34.08
C THR A 278 26.65 -11.70 -33.25
N ASN A 279 26.91 -13.00 -33.21
CA ASN A 279 26.46 -13.95 -32.20
C ASN A 279 26.05 -13.22 -30.91
N ILE A 280 24.74 -13.13 -30.67
CA ILE A 280 24.25 -12.95 -29.31
C ILE A 280 24.47 -14.31 -28.66
N GLN A 281 25.68 -14.51 -28.12
CA GLN A 281 25.90 -15.50 -27.08
C GLN A 281 24.83 -15.22 -26.01
N ALA A 282 23.90 -16.16 -25.88
CA ALA A 282 23.09 -16.28 -24.69
C ALA A 282 24.05 -16.17 -23.49
N PRO A 283 23.70 -15.41 -22.44
CA PRO A 283 24.57 -15.29 -21.28
C PRO A 283 24.90 -16.70 -20.78
N GLU A 284 26.16 -17.09 -20.95
CA GLU A 284 26.70 -18.33 -20.43
C GLU A 284 26.46 -18.35 -18.93
N GLY A 285 25.69 -19.35 -18.49
CA GLY A 285 25.79 -19.97 -17.18
C GLY A 285 26.10 -19.04 -16.01
N GLY A 286 25.36 -17.94 -15.85
CA GLY A 286 25.18 -17.39 -14.52
C GLY A 286 24.33 -18.42 -13.78
N GLU A 287 24.95 -19.21 -12.90
CA GLU A 287 24.25 -20.02 -11.91
C GLU A 287 23.07 -19.20 -11.40
N THR A 288 21.86 -19.60 -11.79
CA THR A 288 20.65 -19.07 -11.18
C THR A 288 20.72 -19.51 -9.73
N ALA A 289 21.24 -18.61 -8.89
CA ALA A 289 21.30 -18.81 -7.45
C ALA A 289 19.94 -19.38 -7.02
N PRO A 290 19.92 -20.56 -6.38
CA PRO A 290 18.68 -21.25 -6.11
C PRO A 290 17.75 -20.30 -5.35
N ALA A 291 16.52 -20.15 -5.85
CA ALA A 291 15.52 -19.26 -5.30
C ALA A 291 15.45 -19.43 -3.78
N ARG A 292 15.91 -18.40 -3.06
CA ARG A 292 16.12 -18.38 -1.61
C ARG A 292 14.87 -18.88 -0.87
N GLU A 293 15.02 -19.93 -0.06
CA GLU A 293 13.93 -20.51 0.71
C GLU A 293 13.40 -19.51 1.75
N HIS A 294 12.08 -19.33 1.82
CA HIS A 294 11.49 -18.44 2.82
C HIS A 294 11.13 -19.18 4.12
N ILE A 295 11.13 -18.34 5.16
CA ILE A 295 11.48 -18.58 6.56
C ILE A 295 10.44 -19.32 7.40
N ILE A 296 9.18 -19.27 6.97
CA ILE A 296 8.04 -19.79 7.73
C ILE A 296 7.42 -20.94 6.96
N ARG A 297 7.36 -22.11 7.59
CA ARG A 297 6.71 -23.29 7.04
C ARG A 297 5.22 -23.01 6.79
N ILE A 298 4.67 -23.53 5.70
CA ILE A 298 3.24 -23.37 5.33
C ILE A 298 2.29 -23.70 6.50
N ARG A 299 2.61 -24.74 7.30
CA ARG A 299 1.82 -25.12 8.48
C ARG A 299 1.73 -24.01 9.53
N VAL A 300 2.82 -23.29 9.76
CA VAL A 300 2.87 -22.17 10.71
C VAL A 300 2.07 -20.99 10.16
N GLY A 301 2.22 -20.66 8.88
CA GLY A 301 1.40 -19.63 8.23
C GLY A 301 -0.10 -19.93 8.28
N ALA A 302 -0.50 -21.18 8.04
CA ALA A 302 -1.89 -21.62 8.17
C ALA A 302 -2.40 -21.53 9.62
N ALA A 303 -1.57 -21.90 10.60
CA ALA A 303 -1.92 -21.76 12.01
C ALA A 303 -2.09 -20.29 12.43
N ILE A 304 -1.22 -19.39 11.97
CA ILE A 304 -1.35 -17.94 12.20
C ILE A 304 -2.64 -17.40 11.58
N LEU A 305 -2.99 -17.85 10.36
CA LEU A 305 -4.22 -17.43 9.69
C LEU A 305 -5.47 -17.90 10.43
N ILE A 306 -5.50 -19.17 10.86
CA ILE A 306 -6.60 -19.73 11.66
C ILE A 306 -6.72 -18.97 12.98
N PHE A 307 -5.60 -18.73 13.65
CA PHE A 307 -5.57 -17.95 14.90
C PHE A 307 -6.10 -16.53 14.70
N PHE A 308 -5.73 -15.87 13.59
CA PHE A 308 -6.24 -14.55 13.25
C PHE A 308 -7.78 -14.54 13.09
N PHE A 309 -8.34 -15.47 12.32
CA PHE A 309 -9.79 -15.53 12.16
C PHE A 309 -10.50 -15.92 13.47
N ALA A 310 -9.92 -16.84 14.25
CA ALA A 310 -10.45 -17.22 15.55
C ALA A 310 -10.45 -16.03 16.53
N SER A 311 -9.35 -15.25 16.59
CA SER A 311 -9.26 -14.07 17.45
C SER A 311 -10.20 -12.96 16.97
N PHE A 312 -10.30 -12.72 15.66
CA PHE A 312 -11.22 -11.74 15.08
C PHE A 312 -12.68 -12.07 15.41
N ILE A 313 -13.10 -13.32 15.22
CA ILE A 313 -14.45 -13.78 15.55
C ILE A 313 -14.68 -13.69 17.06
N ALA A 314 -13.74 -14.16 17.87
CA ALA A 314 -13.88 -14.11 19.32
C ALA A 314 -14.07 -12.67 19.83
N ILE A 315 -13.22 -11.73 19.40
CA ILE A 315 -13.29 -10.32 19.81
C ILE A 315 -14.65 -9.71 19.42
N LEU A 316 -15.09 -9.90 18.17
CA LEU A 316 -16.35 -9.32 17.70
C LEU A 316 -17.59 -9.96 18.35
N VAL A 317 -17.58 -11.27 18.54
CA VAL A 317 -18.69 -11.98 19.21
C VAL A 317 -18.75 -11.60 20.68
N THR A 318 -17.61 -11.52 21.38
CA THR A 318 -17.58 -11.07 22.78
C THR A 318 -18.10 -9.64 22.90
N ARG A 319 -17.68 -8.72 22.03
CA ARG A 319 -18.22 -7.37 21.97
C ARG A 319 -19.74 -7.37 21.75
N ALA A 320 -20.25 -8.17 20.81
CA ALA A 320 -21.66 -8.21 20.46
C ALA A 320 -22.57 -8.90 21.51
N LYS A 321 -22.02 -9.82 22.31
CA LYS A 321 -22.77 -10.58 23.32
C LYS A 321 -22.90 -9.85 24.65
N LEU A 322 -22.00 -8.92 24.95
CA LEU A 322 -22.07 -8.12 26.16
C LEU A 322 -23.08 -6.99 25.95
N SER A 323 -24.07 -6.88 26.85
CA SER A 323 -25.08 -5.82 26.78
C SER A 323 -24.50 -4.43 27.06
N ALA A 324 -23.43 -4.37 27.85
CA ALA A 324 -22.65 -3.17 28.15
C ALA A 324 -21.15 -3.54 28.14
N PRO A 325 -20.52 -3.67 26.96
CA PRO A 325 -19.11 -4.03 26.87
C PRO A 325 -18.24 -2.94 27.53
N PRO A 326 -17.14 -3.31 28.20
CA PRO A 326 -16.23 -2.33 28.76
C PRO A 326 -15.57 -1.52 27.64
N LEU A 327 -15.39 -0.21 27.85
CA LEU A 327 -14.84 0.71 26.84
C LEU A 327 -13.49 0.25 26.26
N SER A 328 -12.63 -0.38 27.06
CA SER A 328 -11.35 -0.93 26.60
C SER A 328 -11.52 -2.04 25.56
N LEU A 329 -12.52 -2.91 25.72
CA LEU A 329 -12.87 -3.94 24.74
C LEU A 329 -13.45 -3.30 23.48
N GLU A 330 -14.33 -2.30 23.62
CA GLU A 330 -14.92 -1.62 22.46
C GLU A 330 -13.87 -0.87 21.65
N LEU A 331 -12.98 -0.13 22.32
CA LEU A 331 -11.86 0.56 21.71
C LEU A 331 -10.96 -0.44 20.98
N PHE A 332 -10.53 -1.50 21.66
CA PHE A 332 -9.66 -2.51 21.06
C PHE A 332 -10.34 -3.20 19.87
N ALA A 333 -11.61 -3.59 19.99
CA ALA A 333 -12.36 -4.25 18.94
C ALA A 333 -12.57 -3.33 17.72
N ASN A 334 -12.89 -2.06 17.92
CA ASN A 334 -13.04 -1.08 16.85
C ASN A 334 -11.70 -0.84 16.13
N MET A 335 -10.60 -0.75 16.87
CA MET A 335 -9.26 -0.57 16.28
C MET A 335 -8.78 -1.85 15.58
N TYR A 336 -9.09 -3.03 16.11
CA TYR A 336 -8.80 -4.32 15.49
C TYR A 336 -9.59 -4.53 14.20
N LEU A 337 -10.87 -4.12 14.20
CA LEU A 337 -11.71 -4.11 13.02
C LEU A 337 -11.19 -3.12 11.97
N ALA A 338 -10.84 -1.89 12.37
CA ALA A 338 -10.22 -0.92 11.49
C ALA A 338 -8.94 -1.50 10.88
N GLY A 339 -8.04 -2.03 11.70
CA GLY A 339 -6.81 -2.75 11.32
C GLY A 339 -7.01 -3.84 10.26
N THR A 340 -8.16 -4.51 10.29
CA THR A 340 -8.55 -5.61 9.38
C THR A 340 -9.22 -5.12 8.09
N VAL A 341 -9.75 -3.89 8.08
CA VAL A 341 -10.51 -3.33 6.94
C VAL A 341 -9.72 -2.27 6.17
N ILE A 342 -8.63 -1.75 6.73
CA ILE A 342 -7.77 -0.75 6.08
C ILE A 342 -7.20 -1.30 4.77
N PHE A 343 -7.44 -0.65 3.64
CA PHE A 343 -6.70 -0.88 2.41
C PHE A 343 -6.25 0.45 1.80
N GLY A 344 -5.14 0.44 1.05
CA GLY A 344 -4.72 1.62 0.27
C GLY A 344 -4.08 2.78 1.04
N GLY A 345 -3.83 2.65 2.35
CA GLY A 345 -3.08 3.63 3.15
C GLY A 345 -3.90 4.34 4.25
N GLY A 346 -3.25 5.26 4.98
CA GLY A 346 -3.84 6.00 6.10
C GLY A 346 -5.12 6.79 5.78
N PRO A 347 -5.26 7.45 4.61
CA PRO A 347 -6.38 8.36 4.38
C PRO A 347 -7.76 7.70 4.32
N VAL A 348 -7.84 6.47 3.81
CA VAL A 348 -9.11 5.72 3.68
C VAL A 348 -9.72 5.37 5.03
N VAL A 349 -8.89 5.22 6.07
CA VAL A 349 -9.37 4.81 7.38
C VAL A 349 -9.87 5.99 8.21
N ILE A 350 -9.50 7.22 7.89
CA ILE A 350 -9.78 8.35 8.77
C ILE A 350 -11.29 8.55 8.97
N PRO A 351 -12.14 8.52 7.93
CA PRO A 351 -13.59 8.56 8.12
C PRO A 351 -14.12 7.38 8.97
N LEU A 352 -13.52 6.19 8.82
CA LEU A 352 -13.86 5.00 9.60
C LEU A 352 -13.54 5.19 11.08
N LEU A 353 -12.32 5.66 11.39
CA LEU A 353 -11.90 5.93 12.75
C LEU A 353 -12.78 6.98 13.40
N ARG A 354 -13.21 8.01 12.66
CA ARG A 354 -14.18 9.00 13.14
C ARG A 354 -15.47 8.30 13.57
N SER A 355 -16.05 7.44 12.74
CA SER A 355 -17.27 6.72 13.09
C SER A 355 -17.13 5.77 14.30
N TYR A 356 -15.91 5.36 14.62
CA TYR A 356 -15.64 4.42 15.71
C TYR A 356 -15.31 5.07 17.05
N VAL A 357 -14.99 6.36 17.06
CA VAL A 357 -14.57 7.07 18.28
C VAL A 357 -15.32 8.37 18.51
N VAL A 358 -15.79 9.03 17.45
CA VAL A 358 -16.55 10.29 17.52
C VAL A 358 -18.04 10.03 17.60
N ASP A 359 -18.59 9.19 16.72
CA ASP A 359 -20.04 8.88 16.75
C ASP A 359 -20.48 8.27 18.09
N PRO A 360 -19.69 7.39 18.76
CA PRO A 360 -19.99 6.93 20.12
C PRO A 360 -19.76 7.97 21.23
N GLY A 361 -19.20 9.14 20.90
CA GLY A 361 -18.93 10.23 21.84
C GLY A 361 -17.65 10.10 22.67
N TRP A 362 -16.74 9.17 22.35
CA TRP A 362 -15.51 8.99 23.13
C TRP A 362 -14.47 10.09 22.87
N VAL A 363 -14.43 10.61 21.64
CA VAL A 363 -13.54 11.67 21.19
C VAL A 363 -14.38 12.75 20.51
N SER A 364 -14.12 14.02 20.79
CA SER A 364 -14.87 15.11 20.12
C SER A 364 -14.47 15.24 18.65
N SER A 365 -15.38 15.72 17.79
CA SER A 365 -15.09 16.04 16.38
C SER A 365 -13.89 16.99 16.25
N ARG A 366 -13.82 17.98 17.15
CA ARG A 366 -12.70 18.92 17.26
C ARG A 366 -11.37 18.21 17.51
N ASP A 367 -11.29 17.40 18.57
CA ASP A 367 -10.03 16.75 18.95
C ASP A 367 -9.58 15.76 17.89
N PHE A 368 -10.54 15.06 17.26
CA PHE A 368 -10.29 14.19 16.12
C PHE A 368 -9.64 14.96 14.96
N LEU A 369 -10.19 16.11 14.58
CA LEU A 369 -9.68 16.92 13.49
C LEU A 369 -8.32 17.58 13.81
N ILE A 370 -8.08 17.97 15.07
CA ILE A 370 -6.75 18.44 15.52
C ILE A 370 -5.70 17.33 15.35
N GLY A 371 -5.99 16.14 15.88
CA GLY A 371 -5.06 15.02 15.78
C GLY A 371 -4.82 14.60 14.33
N LEU A 372 -5.86 14.66 13.49
CA LEU A 372 -5.78 14.40 12.05
C LEU A 372 -4.89 15.41 11.32
N ALA A 373 -5.04 16.70 11.60
CA ALA A 373 -4.23 17.75 11.01
C ALA A 373 -2.74 17.55 11.34
N ILE A 374 -2.44 17.21 12.59
CA ILE A 374 -1.07 17.12 13.10
C ILE A 374 -0.38 15.82 12.67
N ILE A 375 -1.07 14.67 12.70
CA ILE A 375 -0.45 13.39 12.34
C ILE A 375 0.08 13.36 10.89
N GLN A 376 -0.52 14.15 10.00
CA GLN A 376 -0.11 14.20 8.59
C GLN A 376 1.25 14.91 8.41
N ALA A 377 1.64 15.74 9.37
CA ALA A 377 2.96 16.38 9.42
C ALA A 377 4.00 15.54 10.16
N PHE A 378 3.59 14.44 10.81
CA PHE A 378 4.50 13.59 11.58
C PHE A 378 5.24 12.59 10.68
N PRO A 379 6.49 12.24 11.01
CA PRO A 379 7.19 11.16 10.35
C PRO A 379 6.66 9.79 10.79
N GLY A 380 6.93 8.78 9.97
CA GLY A 380 6.57 7.40 10.24
C GLY A 380 5.12 7.10 9.91
N PRO A 381 4.50 6.08 10.54
CA PRO A 381 3.17 5.63 10.14
C PRO A 381 2.08 6.57 10.66
N ASN A 382 1.30 7.16 9.74
CA ASN A 382 0.15 8.01 10.09
C ASN A 382 -0.93 7.27 10.91
N PHE A 383 -0.89 5.93 10.95
CA PHE A 383 -1.75 5.12 11.81
C PHE A 383 -1.41 5.25 13.31
N ASN A 384 -0.29 5.89 13.67
CA ASN A 384 -0.04 6.36 15.03
C ASN A 384 -1.13 7.32 15.54
N PHE A 385 -1.99 7.84 14.66
CA PHE A 385 -3.24 8.49 15.05
C PHE A 385 -4.11 7.64 15.99
N ALA A 386 -4.11 6.30 15.86
CA ALA A 386 -4.84 5.42 16.77
C ALA A 386 -4.34 5.48 18.22
N VAL A 387 -3.06 5.82 18.43
CA VAL A 387 -2.47 6.03 19.76
C VAL A 387 -3.09 7.27 20.41
N PHE A 388 -3.22 8.37 19.66
CA PHE A 388 -3.91 9.59 20.10
C PHE A 388 -5.39 9.33 20.40
N LEU A 389 -6.11 8.68 19.47
CA LEU A 389 -7.52 8.37 19.65
C LEU A 389 -7.76 7.44 20.84
N GLY A 390 -6.92 6.43 21.03
CA GLY A 390 -7.02 5.52 22.16
C GLY A 390 -6.77 6.21 23.50
N ALA A 391 -5.81 7.13 23.56
CA ALA A 391 -5.55 7.92 24.76
C ALA A 391 -6.73 8.83 25.13
N LEU A 392 -7.34 9.50 24.13
CA LEU A 392 -8.51 10.35 24.35
C LEU A 392 -9.76 9.56 24.69
N ALA A 393 -9.98 8.39 24.05
CA ALA A 393 -11.18 7.60 24.28
C ALA A 393 -11.32 7.16 25.75
N VAL A 394 -10.21 6.80 26.40
CA VAL A 394 -10.24 6.33 27.80
C VAL A 394 -10.12 7.45 28.83
N ARG A 395 -10.05 8.74 28.41
CA ARG A 395 -9.77 9.87 29.32
C ARG A 395 -10.79 10.03 30.46
N THR A 396 -12.03 9.63 30.23
CA THR A 396 -13.14 9.71 31.20
C THR A 396 -13.21 8.49 32.12
N THR A 397 -12.32 7.51 31.91
CA THR A 397 -12.27 6.28 32.72
C THR A 397 -11.17 6.34 33.77
N SER A 398 -11.18 5.41 34.72
CA SER A 398 -10.13 5.29 35.75
C SER A 398 -8.80 4.73 35.21
N TYR A 399 -8.73 4.33 33.94
CA TYR A 399 -7.51 3.77 33.36
C TYR A 399 -6.52 4.88 32.97
N PRO A 400 -5.19 4.64 33.10
CA PRO A 400 -4.19 5.56 32.57
C PRO A 400 -4.37 5.77 31.07
N THR A 401 -4.25 6.99 30.57
CA THR A 401 -4.39 7.29 29.13
C THR A 401 -3.36 6.55 28.26
N VAL A 402 -2.18 6.24 28.82
CA VAL A 402 -1.16 5.37 28.17
C VAL A 402 -1.74 4.01 27.80
N PHE A 403 -2.62 3.45 28.64
CA PHE A 403 -3.24 2.15 28.40
C PHE A 403 -4.15 2.20 27.18
N GLY A 404 -5.00 3.23 27.06
CA GLY A 404 -5.82 3.45 25.87
C GLY A 404 -4.96 3.68 24.62
N ALA A 405 -3.87 4.43 24.75
CA ALA A 405 -2.90 4.67 23.68
C ALA A 405 -2.30 3.36 23.14
N PHE A 406 -1.89 2.46 24.06
CA PHE A 406 -1.38 1.14 23.74
C PHE A 406 -2.43 0.25 23.07
N LEU A 407 -3.66 0.21 23.60
CA LEU A 407 -4.76 -0.55 23.00
C LEU A 407 -5.08 -0.07 21.58
N GLY A 408 -5.10 1.25 21.36
CA GLY A 408 -5.35 1.85 20.05
C GLY A 408 -4.27 1.47 19.04
N GLY A 409 -3.00 1.63 19.41
CA GLY A 409 -1.87 1.23 18.57
C GLY A 409 -1.86 -0.28 18.28
N LEU A 410 -2.03 -1.12 19.29
CA LEU A 410 -2.01 -2.57 19.11
C LEU A 410 -3.17 -3.04 18.24
N GLY A 411 -4.38 -2.53 18.50
CA GLY A 411 -5.58 -2.85 17.72
C GLY A 411 -5.40 -2.55 16.24
N ILE A 412 -4.85 -1.38 15.88
CA ILE A 412 -4.79 -1.00 14.46
C ILE A 412 -3.66 -1.70 13.67
N PHE A 413 -2.53 -2.02 14.31
CA PHE A 413 -1.36 -2.56 13.62
C PHE A 413 -1.29 -4.10 13.58
N VAL A 414 -1.65 -4.77 14.68
CA VAL A 414 -1.52 -6.23 14.81
C VAL A 414 -2.26 -7.04 13.73
N PRO A 415 -3.54 -6.78 13.39
CA PRO A 415 -4.28 -7.61 12.44
C PRO A 415 -3.62 -7.62 11.04
N GLY A 416 -3.21 -6.45 10.55
CA GLY A 416 -2.54 -6.31 9.26
C GLY A 416 -1.17 -7.00 9.20
N ILE A 417 -0.35 -6.85 10.25
CA ILE A 417 0.95 -7.52 10.35
C ILE A 417 0.76 -9.04 10.42
N THR A 418 -0.18 -9.51 11.25
CA THR A 418 -0.48 -10.94 11.41
C THR A 418 -0.87 -11.56 10.07
N LEU A 419 -1.75 -10.90 9.32
CA LEU A 419 -2.20 -11.38 8.02
C LEU A 419 -1.09 -11.36 6.97
N ALA A 420 -0.25 -10.31 6.95
CA ALA A 420 0.90 -10.23 6.05
C ALA A 420 1.88 -11.40 6.28
N VAL A 421 2.22 -11.67 7.54
CA VAL A 421 3.11 -12.78 7.93
C VAL A 421 2.49 -14.14 7.56
N ALA A 422 1.19 -14.32 7.78
CA ALA A 422 0.49 -15.55 7.42
C ALA A 422 0.57 -15.80 5.91
N ILE A 423 0.17 -14.81 5.10
CA ILE A 423 0.12 -14.94 3.64
C ILE A 423 1.52 -15.08 3.02
N GLN A 424 2.52 -14.40 3.58
CA GLN A 424 3.91 -14.51 3.17
C GLN A 424 4.41 -15.97 3.22
N SER A 425 3.93 -16.77 4.17
CA SER A 425 4.32 -18.18 4.35
C SER A 425 3.90 -19.10 3.20
N PHE A 426 2.88 -18.72 2.43
CA PHE A 426 2.38 -19.52 1.30
C PHE A 426 2.30 -18.74 -0.02
N TRP A 427 2.85 -17.52 -0.05
CA TRP A 427 2.83 -16.66 -1.24
C TRP A 427 3.35 -17.36 -2.50
N ARG A 428 4.42 -18.17 -2.39
CA ARG A 428 4.96 -18.97 -3.51
C ARG A 428 3.93 -19.94 -4.12
N VAL A 429 3.05 -20.52 -3.31
CA VAL A 429 1.99 -21.42 -3.80
C VAL A 429 0.85 -20.61 -4.40
N LEU A 430 0.44 -19.53 -3.71
CA LEU A 430 -0.66 -18.68 -4.15
C LEU A 430 -0.35 -17.98 -5.48
N ARG A 431 0.85 -17.41 -5.62
CA ARG A 431 1.25 -16.66 -6.83
C ARG A 431 1.38 -17.50 -8.09
N LYS A 432 1.53 -18.83 -7.96
CA LYS A 432 1.53 -19.75 -9.11
C LYS A 432 0.15 -19.86 -9.72
N GLN A 433 -0.89 -19.60 -8.93
CA GLN A 433 -2.27 -19.64 -9.40
C GLN A 433 -2.64 -18.28 -9.99
N LYS A 434 -2.81 -18.23 -11.32
CA LYS A 434 -3.16 -17.01 -12.05
C LYS A 434 -4.39 -16.31 -11.44
N TYR A 435 -5.43 -17.08 -11.07
CA TYR A 435 -6.65 -16.55 -10.47
C TYR A 435 -6.42 -15.76 -9.18
N ILE A 436 -5.44 -16.14 -8.35
CA ILE A 436 -5.16 -15.47 -7.07
C ILE A 436 -4.44 -14.14 -7.31
N VAL A 437 -3.49 -14.12 -8.25
CA VAL A 437 -2.78 -12.90 -8.63
C VAL A 437 -3.76 -11.90 -9.28
N ASP A 438 -4.63 -12.39 -10.17
CA ASP A 438 -5.66 -11.58 -10.82
C ASP A 438 -6.68 -11.05 -9.80
N PHE A 439 -7.09 -11.89 -8.84
CA PHE A 439 -7.97 -11.49 -7.74
C PHE A 439 -7.35 -10.35 -6.93
N LEU A 440 -6.11 -10.50 -6.47
CA LEU A 440 -5.43 -9.47 -5.68
C LEU A 440 -5.19 -8.18 -6.47
N ARG A 441 -4.95 -8.28 -7.78
CA ARG A 441 -4.87 -7.10 -8.66
C ARG A 441 -6.20 -6.34 -8.67
N GLY A 442 -7.32 -7.05 -8.77
CA GLY A 442 -8.66 -6.45 -8.72
C GLY A 442 -9.00 -5.81 -7.37
N VAL A 443 -8.70 -6.52 -6.27
CA VAL A 443 -8.84 -6.01 -4.90
C VAL A 443 -8.06 -4.69 -4.74
N ASN A 444 -6.80 -4.67 -5.15
CA ASN A 444 -5.96 -3.48 -5.07
C ASN A 444 -6.50 -2.32 -5.92
N ALA A 445 -6.96 -2.57 -7.15
CA ALA A 445 -7.54 -1.55 -8.01
C ALA A 445 -8.81 -0.92 -7.38
N SER A 446 -9.71 -1.74 -6.83
CA SER A 446 -10.89 -1.25 -6.12
C SER A 446 -10.53 -0.47 -4.85
N ALA A 447 -9.52 -0.94 -4.08
CA ALA A 447 -9.02 -0.23 -2.91
C ALA A 447 -8.53 1.18 -3.24
N VAL A 448 -7.78 1.31 -4.33
CA VAL A 448 -7.27 2.59 -4.80
C VAL A 448 -8.40 3.53 -5.23
N GLY A 449 -9.46 3.02 -5.85
CA GLY A 449 -10.69 3.78 -6.11
C GLY A 449 -11.29 4.40 -4.83
N LEU A 450 -11.35 3.61 -3.75
CA LEU A 450 -11.88 4.07 -2.45
C LEU A 450 -11.00 5.16 -1.79
N VAL A 451 -9.75 5.34 -2.20
CA VAL A 451 -8.92 6.48 -1.75
C VAL A 451 -9.52 7.81 -2.21
N PHE A 452 -10.13 7.88 -3.39
CA PHE A 452 -10.84 9.08 -3.84
C PHE A 452 -12.10 9.36 -3.01
N THR A 453 -12.79 8.31 -2.56
CA THR A 453 -13.88 8.47 -1.59
C THR A 453 -13.36 9.11 -0.29
N ALA A 454 -12.18 8.70 0.17
CA ALA A 454 -11.56 9.29 1.36
C ALA A 454 -11.22 10.77 1.17
N VAL A 455 -10.68 11.16 0.00
CA VAL A 455 -10.44 12.58 -0.35
C VAL A 455 -11.72 13.38 -0.19
N TYR A 456 -12.83 12.90 -0.75
CA TYR A 456 -14.12 13.58 -0.64
C TYR A 456 -14.65 13.64 0.79
N ARG A 457 -14.54 12.55 1.56
CA ARG A 457 -14.99 12.54 2.96
C ARG A 457 -14.18 13.50 3.83
N LEU A 458 -12.87 13.60 3.61
CA LEU A 458 -12.02 14.58 4.28
C LEU A 458 -12.35 16.01 3.85
N TRP A 459 -12.68 16.20 2.56
CA TRP A 459 -13.11 17.49 2.03
C TRP A 459 -14.37 18.01 2.73
N GLU A 460 -15.34 17.14 3.00
CA GLU A 460 -16.62 17.50 3.62
C GLU A 460 -16.52 17.87 5.11
N ILE A 461 -15.42 17.54 5.79
CA ILE A 461 -15.24 17.79 7.24
C ILE A 461 -14.04 18.70 7.54
N GLY A 462 -13.30 19.14 6.52
CA GLY A 462 -12.01 19.78 6.72
C GLY A 462 -12.07 21.23 7.22
N TYR A 463 -13.18 21.94 7.00
CA TYR A 463 -13.34 23.33 7.40
C TYR A 463 -13.91 23.43 8.82
N LEU A 464 -13.18 24.10 9.72
CA LEU A 464 -13.56 24.26 11.11
C LEU A 464 -13.91 25.71 11.42
N THR A 465 -15.03 25.93 12.11
CA THR A 465 -15.47 27.25 12.59
C THR A 465 -15.81 27.20 14.08
N PRO A 466 -15.85 28.34 14.78
CA PRO A 466 -16.30 28.39 16.17
C PRO A 466 -17.72 27.86 16.38
N GLN A 467 -18.59 28.04 15.38
CA GLN A 467 -20.01 27.69 15.42
C GLN A 467 -20.29 26.23 15.04
N ASP A 468 -19.59 25.67 14.04
CA ASP A 468 -19.72 24.27 13.63
C ASP A 468 -18.41 23.50 13.86
N ARG A 469 -18.35 22.82 15.01
CA ARG A 469 -17.19 22.03 15.44
C ARG A 469 -17.14 20.63 14.80
N ASP A 470 -18.21 20.21 14.15
CA ASP A 470 -18.31 18.88 13.51
C ASP A 470 -17.58 18.77 12.17
N GLY A 471 -17.08 19.90 11.68
CA GLY A 471 -16.46 20.03 10.37
C GLY A 471 -17.50 20.38 9.30
N GLN A 472 -17.11 21.28 8.41
CA GLN A 472 -17.88 21.67 7.24
C GLN A 472 -17.06 21.41 5.97
N SER A 473 -17.74 21.45 4.82
CA SER A 473 -17.09 21.29 3.53
C SER A 473 -16.10 22.43 3.27
N LEU A 474 -14.87 22.08 2.85
CA LEU A 474 -13.85 23.03 2.41
C LEU A 474 -14.34 23.89 1.23
N ALA A 475 -15.35 23.43 0.47
CA ALA A 475 -15.91 24.18 -0.66
C ALA A 475 -16.74 25.41 -0.24
N LYS A 476 -17.14 25.53 1.03
CA LYS A 476 -17.92 26.68 1.50
C LYS A 476 -17.15 28.00 1.44
N GLU A 477 -15.83 27.93 1.51
CA GLU A 477 -14.95 29.10 1.43
C GLU A 477 -13.84 28.82 0.40
N PRO A 478 -13.76 29.59 -0.71
CA PRO A 478 -12.83 29.30 -1.80
C PRO A 478 -11.36 29.24 -1.38
N TRP A 479 -10.97 29.93 -0.31
CA TRP A 479 -9.59 29.94 0.15
C TRP A 479 -9.08 28.55 0.56
N TRP A 480 -9.92 27.72 1.16
CA TRP A 480 -9.51 26.36 1.52
C TRP A 480 -9.25 25.49 0.30
N VAL A 481 -10.00 25.71 -0.78
CA VAL A 481 -9.77 25.08 -2.08
C VAL A 481 -8.42 25.48 -2.66
N VAL A 482 -8.06 26.77 -2.54
CA VAL A 482 -6.74 27.29 -2.96
C VAL A 482 -5.63 26.59 -2.18
N ILE A 483 -5.74 26.50 -0.86
CA ILE A 483 -4.73 25.83 -0.03
C ILE A 483 -4.57 24.35 -0.42
N ALA A 484 -5.68 23.63 -0.63
CA ALA A 484 -5.63 22.23 -1.07
C ALA A 484 -4.95 22.07 -2.44
N ALA A 485 -5.30 22.93 -3.40
CA ALA A 485 -4.73 22.92 -4.75
C ALA A 485 -3.24 23.29 -4.77
N VAL A 486 -2.85 24.33 -4.04
CA VAL A 486 -1.44 24.73 -3.86
C VAL A 486 -0.66 23.60 -3.21
N THR A 487 -1.22 22.94 -2.20
CA THR A 487 -0.59 21.82 -1.52
C THR A 487 -0.36 20.61 -2.41
N TYR A 488 -1.36 20.29 -3.23
CA TYR A 488 -1.22 19.28 -4.27
C TYR A 488 -0.09 19.65 -5.24
N ALA A 489 -0.12 20.87 -5.81
CA ALA A 489 0.81 21.31 -6.83
C ALA A 489 2.26 21.39 -6.32
N GLN A 490 2.49 21.97 -5.14
CA GLN A 490 3.82 22.06 -4.53
C GLN A 490 4.44 20.68 -4.27
N SER A 491 3.63 19.72 -3.84
CA SER A 491 4.12 18.37 -3.56
C SER A 491 4.30 17.56 -4.84
N ALA A 492 3.40 17.69 -5.81
CA ALA A 492 3.41 16.94 -7.05
C ALA A 492 4.50 17.40 -8.03
N TRP A 493 4.64 18.71 -8.22
CA TRP A 493 5.47 19.29 -9.28
C TRP A 493 6.77 19.88 -8.75
N PHE A 494 6.73 20.48 -7.55
CA PHE A 494 7.91 21.11 -6.94
C PHE A 494 8.61 20.20 -5.93
N LYS A 495 8.09 18.98 -5.71
CA LYS A 495 8.65 17.97 -4.80
C LYS A 495 8.85 18.50 -3.38
N VAL A 496 8.01 19.45 -2.95
CA VAL A 496 8.03 19.97 -1.58
C VAL A 496 7.68 18.82 -0.62
N PRO A 497 8.46 18.61 0.45
CA PRO A 497 8.17 17.57 1.44
C PRO A 497 6.75 17.76 2.02
N PRO A 498 5.94 16.68 2.16
CA PRO A 498 4.56 16.80 2.62
C PRO A 498 4.39 17.51 3.98
N ALA A 499 5.32 17.32 4.91
CA ALA A 499 5.29 18.03 6.20
C ALA A 499 5.42 19.56 6.02
N VAL A 500 6.34 20.01 5.16
CA VAL A 500 6.52 21.43 4.83
C VAL A 500 5.28 21.96 4.12
N ALA A 501 4.75 21.18 3.17
CA ALA A 501 3.55 21.53 2.42
C ALA A 501 2.33 21.75 3.34
N ILE A 502 2.16 20.90 4.35
CA ILE A 502 1.11 20.99 5.37
C ILE A 502 1.30 22.22 6.26
N VAL A 503 2.53 22.48 6.73
CA VAL A 503 2.85 23.66 7.55
C VAL A 503 2.59 24.97 6.78
N LEU A 504 2.95 25.02 5.49
CA LEU A 504 2.62 26.16 4.63
C LEU A 504 1.10 26.39 4.55
N GLY A 505 0.33 25.32 4.49
CA GLY A 505 -1.13 25.35 4.63
C GLY A 505 -1.64 26.01 5.89
N ALA A 506 -1.04 25.65 7.03
CA ALA A 506 -1.35 26.24 8.34
C ALA A 506 -1.12 27.75 8.33
N VAL A 507 0.02 28.18 7.76
CA VAL A 507 0.39 29.60 7.62
C VAL A 507 -0.60 30.31 6.69
N LEU A 508 -0.96 29.73 5.55
CA LEU A 508 -1.97 30.30 4.65
C LEU A 508 -3.35 30.42 5.31
N GLY A 509 -3.70 29.50 6.20
CA GLY A 509 -4.90 29.61 7.03
C GLY A 509 -4.85 30.79 8.00
N LEU A 510 -3.71 31.02 8.66
CA LEU A 510 -3.50 32.20 9.50
C LEU A 510 -3.53 33.50 8.67
N CYS A 511 -2.93 33.52 7.49
CA CYS A 511 -2.99 34.69 6.60
C CYS A 511 -4.43 35.05 6.23
N TRP A 512 -5.27 34.05 5.95
CA TRP A 512 -6.69 34.28 5.73
C TRP A 512 -7.39 34.80 6.98
N TYR A 513 -7.06 34.28 8.16
CA TYR A 513 -7.60 34.83 9.41
C TYR A 513 -7.25 36.32 9.57
N GLU A 514 -6.00 36.72 9.38
CA GLU A 514 -5.61 38.14 9.49
C GLU A 514 -6.40 39.03 8.53
N VAL A 515 -6.60 38.59 7.28
CA VAL A 515 -7.31 39.35 6.25
C VAL A 515 -8.82 39.45 6.53
N VAL A 516 -9.43 38.39 7.04
CA VAL A 516 -10.89 38.28 7.20
C VAL A 516 -11.34 38.56 8.65
N SER A 517 -10.41 38.63 9.61
CA SER A 517 -10.67 38.95 11.03
C SER A 517 -11.50 40.21 11.29
N PRO A 518 -11.52 41.26 10.46
CA PRO A 518 -12.42 42.40 10.67
C PRO A 518 -13.90 42.07 10.48
N ALA A 519 -14.22 40.91 9.88
CA ALA A 519 -15.57 40.47 9.52
C ALA A 519 -15.99 39.13 10.17
N TRP A 520 -15.19 38.58 11.09
CA TRP A 520 -15.33 37.22 11.66
C TRP A 520 -15.62 37.17 13.15
#